data_AF-A0A941J836-F1
#
_entry.id   AF-A0A941J836-F1
#
_cell.length_a   1.000
_cell.length_b   1.000
_cell.length_c   1.000
_cell.angle_alpha   90.00
_cell.angle_beta   90.00
_cell.angle_gamma   90.00
#
_symmetry.space_group_name_H-M   'P 1'
#
loop_
_entity.id
_entity.type
_entity.pdbx_description
1 polymer ?
#
loop_
_entity_poly.entity_id
_entity_poly.type
_entity_poly.pdbx_seq_one_letter_code
_entity_poly.pdbx_strand_id
1 'polypeptide(L)'
;MELEQRVADLERRLADLEGAQGDAPRLDESDYWALNGLKEKLSEMGAADGGVLYTGSVTLPTGETYVWQMGALTEGLLEDDWSTTAESFGALGHPVRLRLLREILGGRRTAAELAELDEVGTTGQIYHHLHRLTGAGWLHTAGRGRYEVPPARVVPLLVALSTARS
;
A
#
# COMPACT_ATOMS: atom_id res chain seq x y z
N MET A 1 19.22 -41.42 12.75
CA MET A 1 18.72 -40.87 14.03
C MET A 1 18.82 -39.36 14.16
N GLU A 2 19.99 -38.70 14.20
CA GLU A 2 20.04 -37.22 14.36
C GLU A 2 19.41 -36.46 13.18
N LEU A 3 19.66 -36.93 11.95
CA LEU A 3 19.11 -36.31 10.74
C LEU A 3 17.59 -36.47 10.62
N GLU A 4 17.07 -37.64 10.95
CA GLU A 4 15.63 -37.94 10.94
C GLU A 4 14.88 -37.10 11.99
N GLN A 5 15.49 -36.93 13.17
CA GLN A 5 14.94 -36.07 14.22
C GLN A 5 14.91 -34.60 13.78
N ARG A 6 15.95 -34.12 13.09
CA ARG A 6 16.02 -32.75 12.56
C ARG A 6 15.02 -32.52 11.43
N VAL A 7 14.79 -33.50 10.57
CA VAL A 7 13.75 -33.42 9.53
C VAL A 7 12.36 -33.36 10.15
N ALA A 8 12.07 -34.23 11.13
CA ALA A 8 10.77 -34.21 11.82
C ALA A 8 10.50 -32.90 12.57
N ASP A 9 11.53 -32.27 13.15
CA ASP A 9 11.41 -30.96 13.79
C ASP A 9 11.22 -29.83 12.77
N LEU A 10 11.82 -29.93 11.58
CA LEU A 10 11.62 -28.97 10.49
C LEU A 10 10.22 -29.09 9.89
N GLU A 11 9.72 -30.31 9.65
CA GLU A 11 8.37 -30.56 9.14
C GLU A 11 7.30 -30.05 10.10
N ARG A 12 7.49 -30.24 11.41
CA ARG A 12 6.58 -29.69 12.43
C ARG A 12 6.54 -28.17 12.40
N ARG A 13 7.72 -27.54 12.37
CA ARG A 13 7.82 -26.07 12.30
C ARG A 13 7.26 -25.50 11.00
N LEU A 14 7.38 -26.24 9.90
CA LEU A 14 6.81 -25.85 8.62
C LEU A 14 5.27 -25.93 8.66
N ALA A 15 4.71 -27.01 9.22
CA ALA A 15 3.27 -27.16 9.41
C ALA A 15 2.68 -26.06 10.31
N ASP A 16 3.39 -25.69 11.39
CA ASP A 16 3.00 -24.58 12.27
C ASP A 16 3.04 -23.22 11.53
N LEU A 17 4.04 -23.00 10.67
CA LEU A 17 4.19 -21.80 9.84
C LEU A 17 3.11 -21.72 8.74
N GLU A 18 2.83 -22.83 8.06
CA GLU A 18 1.82 -22.92 7.01
C GLU A 18 0.41 -22.74 7.59
N GLY A 19 0.14 -23.29 8.78
CA GLY A 19 -1.11 -23.07 9.52
C GLY A 19 -1.30 -21.61 9.94
N ALA A 20 -0.23 -20.96 10.41
CA ALA A 20 -0.26 -19.54 10.78
C ALA A 20 -0.39 -18.58 9.57
N GLN A 21 0.12 -18.97 8.40
CA GLN A 21 -0.05 -18.20 7.16
C GLN A 21 -1.47 -18.26 6.59
N GLY A 22 -2.22 -19.33 6.89
CA GLY A 22 -3.61 -19.50 6.45
C GLY A 22 -4.64 -18.67 7.23
N ASP A 23 -4.28 -18.21 8.43
CA ASP A 23 -5.21 -17.61 9.41
C ASP A 23 -4.95 -16.11 9.64
N ALA A 24 -4.47 -15.41 8.60
CA ALA A 24 -4.32 -13.96 8.67
C ALA A 24 -5.70 -13.34 9.00
N PRO A 25 -5.80 -12.48 10.03
CA PRO A 25 -7.07 -11.90 10.44
C PRO A 25 -7.71 -11.17 9.24
N ARG A 26 -8.88 -11.67 8.83
CA ARG A 26 -9.69 -11.04 7.78
C ARG A 26 -10.66 -10.08 8.46
N LEU A 27 -10.89 -8.93 7.82
CA LEU A 27 -11.95 -8.03 8.24
C LEU A 27 -13.29 -8.75 8.05
N ASP A 28 -14.15 -8.73 9.07
CA ASP A 28 -15.51 -9.24 8.94
C ASP A 28 -16.33 -8.25 8.10
N GLU A 29 -16.64 -8.65 6.86
CA GLU A 29 -17.36 -7.83 5.89
C GLU A 29 -18.87 -7.81 6.14
N SER A 30 -19.40 -8.67 7.05
CA SER A 30 -20.85 -8.84 7.23
C SER A 30 -21.55 -7.63 7.85
N ASP A 31 -20.83 -6.81 8.62
CA ASP A 31 -21.44 -5.75 9.43
C ASP A 31 -21.67 -4.44 8.66
N TYR A 32 -21.04 -4.27 7.48
CA TYR A 32 -21.14 -3.07 6.62
C TYR A 32 -21.14 -1.73 7.37
N TRP A 33 -20.53 -1.66 8.57
CA TRP A 33 -20.70 -0.55 9.50
C TRP A 33 -20.23 0.78 8.88
N ALA A 34 -19.12 0.73 8.13
CA ALA A 34 -18.56 1.88 7.44
C ALA A 34 -19.48 2.37 6.30
N LEU A 35 -20.09 1.44 5.55
CA LEU A 35 -21.04 1.77 4.50
C LEU A 35 -22.32 2.40 5.07
N ASN A 36 -22.82 1.87 6.18
CA ASN A 36 -24.00 2.41 6.84
C ASN A 36 -23.75 3.82 7.38
N GLY A 37 -22.61 4.04 8.05
CA GLY A 37 -22.21 5.38 8.48
C GLY A 37 -22.01 6.36 7.32
N LEU A 38 -21.45 5.92 6.19
CA LEU A 38 -21.33 6.73 4.98
C LEU A 38 -22.70 7.12 4.42
N LYS A 39 -23.66 6.17 4.32
CA LYS A 39 -25.01 6.44 3.83
C LYS A 39 -25.73 7.51 4.65
N GLU A 40 -25.61 7.44 5.98
CA GLU A 40 -26.18 8.45 6.88
C GLU A 40 -25.60 9.84 6.57
N LYS A 41 -24.27 9.95 6.48
CA LYS A 41 -23.59 11.21 6.16
C LYS A 41 -23.97 11.77 4.78
N LEU A 42 -24.05 10.92 3.76
CA LEU A 42 -24.46 11.34 2.41
C LEU A 42 -25.91 11.82 2.38
N SER A 43 -26.81 11.14 3.11
CA SER A 43 -28.21 11.55 3.25
C SER A 43 -28.35 12.90 3.95
N GLU A 44 -27.58 13.14 5.03
CA GLU A 44 -27.55 14.44 5.74
C GLU A 44 -27.10 15.58 4.82
N MET A 45 -26.16 15.31 3.91
CA MET A 45 -25.65 16.30 2.95
C MET A 45 -26.54 16.47 1.71
N GLY A 46 -27.55 15.63 1.52
CA GLY A 46 -28.38 15.63 0.31
C GLY A 46 -27.62 15.17 -0.95
N ALA A 47 -26.54 14.40 -0.81
CA ALA A 47 -25.75 13.90 -1.93
C ALA A 47 -26.48 12.72 -2.61
N ALA A 48 -27.36 13.03 -3.57
CA ALA A 48 -28.23 12.07 -4.22
C ALA A 48 -27.48 10.95 -4.98
N ASP A 49 -26.35 11.29 -5.62
CA ASP A 49 -25.51 10.33 -6.35
C ASP A 49 -24.57 9.54 -5.43
N GLY A 50 -24.61 9.82 -4.13
CA GLY A 50 -23.79 9.19 -3.12
C GLY A 50 -22.31 9.57 -3.21
N GLY A 51 -21.45 8.64 -2.78
CA GLY A 51 -20.02 8.85 -2.76
C GLY A 51 -19.27 7.62 -2.27
N VAL A 52 -17.95 7.71 -2.29
CA VAL A 52 -17.03 6.69 -1.82
C VAL A 52 -16.33 7.16 -0.56
N LEU A 53 -16.03 6.22 0.34
CA LEU A 53 -15.24 6.43 1.54
C LEU A 53 -14.17 5.35 1.60
N TYR A 54 -12.95 5.75 1.91
CA TYR A 54 -11.91 4.82 2.31
C TYR A 54 -11.17 5.39 3.53
N THR A 55 -10.66 4.48 4.36
CA THR A 55 -10.01 4.81 5.62
C THR A 55 -8.92 3.80 5.92
N GLY A 56 -8.02 4.16 6.83
CA GLY A 56 -6.96 3.27 7.29
C GLY A 56 -6.42 3.69 8.65
N SER A 57 -6.17 2.68 9.48
CA SER A 57 -5.34 2.77 10.68
C SER A 57 -4.13 1.86 10.46
N VAL A 58 -2.99 2.46 10.14
CA VAL A 58 -1.82 1.76 9.63
C VAL A 58 -0.64 1.98 10.56
N THR A 59 0.03 0.90 10.92
CA THR A 59 1.37 0.96 11.54
C THR A 59 2.35 0.34 10.57
N LEU A 60 3.36 1.10 10.15
CA LEU A 60 4.42 0.61 9.27
C LEU A 60 5.43 -0.26 10.03
N PRO A 61 6.20 -1.12 9.35
CA PRO A 61 7.27 -1.90 9.96
C PRO A 61 8.32 -1.04 10.70
N THR A 62 8.48 0.21 10.29
CA THR A 62 9.37 1.20 10.90
C THR A 62 8.79 1.89 12.15
N GLY A 63 7.54 1.58 12.52
CA GLY A 63 6.87 2.05 13.73
C GLY A 63 6.03 3.32 13.55
N GLU A 64 6.12 4.02 12.42
CA GLU A 64 5.24 5.16 12.14
C GLU A 64 3.78 4.72 12.01
N THR A 65 2.89 5.52 12.59
CA THR A 65 1.44 5.29 12.58
C THR A 65 0.73 6.35 11.75
N TYR A 66 -0.24 5.93 10.96
CA TYR A 66 -1.06 6.80 10.13
C TYR A 66 -2.54 6.47 10.34
N VAL A 67 -3.31 7.50 10.69
CA VAL A 67 -4.77 7.45 10.71
C VAL A 67 -5.26 8.41 9.63
N TRP A 68 -6.05 7.89 8.69
CA TRP A 68 -6.47 8.64 7.53
C TRP A 68 -7.87 8.25 7.12
N GLN A 69 -8.66 9.22 6.68
CA GLN A 69 -9.96 9.01 6.08
C GLN A 69 -10.14 10.00 4.94
N MET A 70 -10.70 9.53 3.83
CA MET A 70 -11.05 10.35 2.68
C MET A 70 -12.39 9.92 2.11
N GLY A 71 -13.29 10.89 1.94
CA GLY A 71 -14.54 10.73 1.22
C GLY A 71 -14.52 11.55 -0.06
N ALA A 72 -15.21 11.06 -1.10
CA ALA A 72 -15.42 11.80 -2.34
C ALA A 72 -16.84 11.54 -2.84
N LEU A 73 -17.51 12.61 -3.31
CA LEU A 73 -18.82 12.48 -3.92
C LEU A 73 -18.69 11.86 -5.31
N THR A 74 -19.69 11.07 -5.71
CA THR A 74 -19.69 10.39 -7.01
C THR A 74 -19.60 11.40 -8.15
N GLU A 75 -20.40 12.46 -8.12
CA GLU A 75 -20.44 13.51 -9.15
C GLU A 75 -19.06 14.14 -9.36
N GLY A 76 -18.42 14.62 -8.30
CA GLY A 76 -17.09 15.23 -8.39
C GLY A 76 -16.03 14.28 -8.96
N LEU A 77 -16.05 13.00 -8.58
CA LEU A 77 -15.11 12.01 -9.15
C LEU A 77 -15.34 11.76 -10.63
N LEU A 78 -16.58 11.82 -11.11
CA LEU A 78 -16.92 11.61 -12.52
C LEU A 78 -16.66 12.85 -13.38
N GLU A 79 -16.70 14.05 -12.78
CA GLU A 79 -16.40 15.31 -13.46
C GLU A 79 -14.89 15.62 -13.53
N ASP A 80 -14.10 15.05 -12.62
CA ASP A 80 -12.65 15.25 -12.56
C ASP A 80 -11.94 14.79 -13.84
N ASP A 81 -10.89 15.52 -14.23
CA ASP A 81 -9.98 15.07 -15.28
C ASP A 81 -9.10 13.91 -14.79
N TRP A 82 -9.37 12.73 -15.32
CA TRP A 82 -8.65 11.51 -14.97
C TRP A 82 -7.25 11.42 -15.56
N SER A 83 -6.78 12.37 -16.37
CA SER A 83 -5.42 12.37 -16.92
C SER A 83 -4.35 12.28 -15.82
N THR A 84 -4.46 13.13 -14.80
CA THR A 84 -3.54 13.16 -13.65
C THR A 84 -3.65 11.88 -12.79
N THR A 85 -4.88 11.38 -12.60
CA THR A 85 -5.16 10.12 -11.92
C THR A 85 -4.55 8.93 -12.67
N ALA A 86 -4.64 8.92 -14.00
CA ALA A 86 -4.07 7.89 -14.86
C ALA A 86 -2.54 7.91 -14.82
N GLU A 87 -1.90 9.08 -14.80
CA GLU A 87 -0.44 9.18 -14.59
C GLU A 87 -0.01 8.62 -13.23
N SER A 88 -0.76 8.96 -12.18
CA SER A 88 -0.55 8.44 -10.82
C SER A 88 -0.69 6.92 -10.76
N PHE A 89 -1.75 6.35 -11.36
CA PHE A 89 -1.93 4.88 -11.43
C PHE A 89 -0.89 4.21 -12.34
N GLY A 90 -0.52 4.85 -13.45
CA GLY A 90 0.54 4.38 -14.33
C GLY A 90 1.88 4.23 -13.62
N ALA A 91 2.18 5.11 -12.64
CA ALA A 91 3.34 4.97 -11.78
C ALA A 91 3.25 3.75 -10.84
N LEU A 92 2.06 3.31 -10.43
CA LEU A 92 1.89 2.08 -9.64
C LEU A 92 1.87 0.80 -10.51
N GLY A 93 1.48 0.88 -11.78
CA GLY A 93 1.34 -0.27 -12.68
C GLY A 93 2.64 -0.97 -13.14
N HIS A 94 3.73 -0.93 -12.35
CA HIS A 94 5.00 -1.57 -12.70
C HIS A 94 5.61 -2.31 -11.51
N PRO A 95 6.02 -3.59 -11.67
CA PRO A 95 6.41 -4.46 -10.56
C PRO A 95 7.59 -3.89 -9.76
N VAL A 96 8.64 -3.40 -10.44
CA VAL A 96 9.80 -2.80 -9.77
C VAL A 96 9.42 -1.57 -8.94
N ARG A 97 8.47 -0.75 -9.41
CA ARG A 97 8.05 0.45 -8.67
C ARG A 97 7.27 0.10 -7.41
N LEU A 98 6.39 -0.90 -7.48
CA LEU A 98 5.71 -1.43 -6.30
C LEU A 98 6.68 -2.07 -5.32
N ARG A 99 7.69 -2.81 -5.80
CA ARG A 99 8.76 -3.35 -4.95
C ARG A 99 9.52 -2.23 -4.23
N LEU A 100 9.94 -1.18 -4.94
CA LEU A 100 10.61 -0.02 -4.34
C LEU A 100 9.75 0.65 -3.27
N LEU A 101 8.47 0.91 -3.54
CA LEU A 101 7.54 1.48 -2.56
C LEU A 101 7.43 0.61 -1.30
N ARG A 102 7.32 -0.72 -1.47
CA ARG A 102 7.29 -1.67 -0.35
C ARG A 102 8.55 -1.58 0.51
N GLU A 103 9.72 -1.51 -0.11
CA GLU A 103 11.00 -1.44 0.62
C GLU A 103 11.19 -0.09 1.34
N ILE A 104 10.72 1.00 0.73
CA ILE A 104 10.73 2.33 1.35
C ILE A 104 9.80 2.40 2.57
N LEU A 105 8.59 1.85 2.45
CA LEU A 105 7.69 1.69 3.60
C LEU A 105 8.27 0.75 4.67
N GLY A 106 9.12 -0.20 4.27
CA GLY A 106 9.86 -1.09 5.15
C GLY A 106 11.14 -0.48 5.75
N GLY A 107 11.52 0.75 5.35
CA GLY A 107 12.62 1.50 5.95
C GLY A 107 13.88 1.68 5.10
N ARG A 108 14.01 1.04 3.94
CA ARG A 108 15.12 1.30 3.00
C ARG A 108 14.85 2.59 2.24
N ARG A 109 15.49 3.69 2.62
CA ARG A 109 15.10 5.04 2.15
C ARG A 109 16.08 5.62 1.14
N THR A 110 17.25 5.04 0.92
CA THR A 110 18.25 5.59 -0.02
C THR A 110 18.39 4.75 -1.28
N ALA A 111 18.80 5.36 -2.39
CA ALA A 111 19.09 4.63 -3.63
C ALA A 111 20.18 3.57 -3.45
N ALA A 112 21.12 3.77 -2.52
CA ALA A 112 22.16 2.80 -2.19
C ALA A 112 21.56 1.53 -1.53
N GLU A 113 20.77 1.69 -0.47
CA GLU A 113 20.07 0.58 0.20
C GLU A 113 19.12 -0.18 -0.74
N LEU A 114 18.50 0.54 -1.69
CA LEU A 114 17.61 -0.03 -2.69
C LEU A 114 18.37 -0.74 -3.81
N ALA A 115 19.63 -0.37 -4.09
CA ALA A 115 20.47 -1.04 -5.08
C ALA A 115 21.04 -2.38 -4.60
N GLU A 116 21.00 -2.64 -3.29
CA GLU A 116 21.33 -3.95 -2.71
C GLU A 116 20.23 -4.99 -2.92
N LEU A 117 19.08 -4.60 -3.45
CA LEU A 117 17.97 -5.52 -3.72
C LEU A 117 18.21 -6.26 -5.04
N ASP A 118 18.13 -7.58 -4.98
CA ASP A 118 18.08 -8.41 -6.18
C ASP A 118 16.85 -8.04 -7.04
N GLU A 119 17.02 -8.13 -8.36
CA GLU A 119 15.94 -7.98 -9.36
C GLU A 119 15.28 -6.60 -9.46
N VAL A 120 15.86 -5.56 -8.84
CA VAL A 120 15.36 -4.16 -8.97
C VAL A 120 16.00 -3.44 -10.17
N GLY A 121 17.02 -4.03 -10.78
CA GLY A 121 17.74 -3.52 -11.94
C GLY A 121 19.03 -2.78 -11.58
N THR A 122 19.65 -2.18 -12.58
CA THR A 122 20.86 -1.37 -12.42
C THR A 122 20.59 -0.08 -11.62
N THR A 123 21.63 0.53 -11.05
CA THR A 123 21.53 1.82 -10.35
C THR A 123 20.82 2.89 -11.18
N GLY A 124 21.09 2.96 -12.49
CA GLY A 124 20.42 3.92 -13.39
C GLY A 124 18.92 3.66 -13.54
N GLN A 125 18.51 2.38 -13.58
CA GLN A 125 17.08 2.01 -13.62
C GLN A 125 16.38 2.35 -12.30
N ILE A 126 17.05 2.16 -11.16
CA ILE A 126 16.52 2.57 -9.84
C ILE A 126 16.25 4.06 -9.81
N TYR A 127 17.22 4.91 -10.19
CA TYR A 127 17.00 6.36 -10.23
C TYR A 127 15.89 6.76 -11.19
N HIS A 128 15.78 6.09 -12.34
CA HIS A 128 14.66 6.32 -13.27
C HIS A 128 13.31 6.00 -12.61
N HIS A 129 13.19 4.87 -11.91
CA HIS A 129 11.97 4.49 -11.20
C HIS A 129 11.62 5.44 -10.05
N LEU A 130 12.60 5.82 -9.24
CA LEU A 130 12.43 6.79 -8.15
C LEU A 130 11.95 8.14 -8.70
N HIS A 131 12.55 8.61 -9.80
CA HIS A 131 12.11 9.85 -10.45
C HIS A 131 10.67 9.78 -10.95
N ARG A 132 10.26 8.66 -11.56
CA ARG A 132 8.86 8.45 -11.99
C ARG A 132 7.89 8.44 -10.81
N LEU A 133 8.25 7.80 -9.70
CA LEU A 133 7.44 7.76 -8.48
C LEU A 133 7.35 9.14 -7.82
N THR A 134 8.44 9.91 -7.80
CA THR A 134 8.42 11.28 -7.29
C THR A 134 7.60 12.22 -8.18
N GLY A 135 7.75 12.12 -9.50
CA GLY A 135 6.96 12.92 -10.45
C GLY A 135 5.45 12.64 -10.34
N ALA A 136 5.06 11.41 -10.04
CA ALA A 136 3.68 11.02 -9.79
C ALA A 136 3.18 11.29 -8.35
N GLY A 137 4.03 11.88 -7.49
CA GLY A 137 3.67 12.23 -6.11
C GLY A 137 3.59 11.04 -5.14
N TRP A 138 4.04 9.84 -5.53
CA TRP A 138 4.11 8.68 -4.64
C TRP A 138 5.32 8.68 -3.72
N LEU A 139 6.35 9.45 -4.06
CA LEU A 139 7.55 9.66 -3.25
C LEU A 139 7.90 11.15 -3.18
N HIS A 140 8.57 11.56 -2.11
CA HIS A 140 9.30 12.82 -2.03
C HIS A 140 10.71 12.60 -1.50
N THR A 141 11.60 13.57 -1.72
CA THR A 141 12.94 13.57 -1.13
C THR A 141 12.87 14.20 0.25
N ALA A 142 13.25 13.46 1.29
CA ALA A 142 13.23 13.91 2.69
C ALA A 142 14.58 14.48 3.18
N GLY A 143 15.55 14.62 2.27
CA GLY A 143 16.91 15.12 2.53
C GLY A 143 17.96 14.00 2.55
N ARG A 144 19.23 14.36 2.31
CA ARG A 144 20.39 13.43 2.23
C ARG A 144 20.18 12.26 1.24
N GLY A 145 19.44 12.49 0.15
CA GLY A 145 19.13 11.45 -0.84
C GLY A 145 18.16 10.38 -0.35
N ARG A 146 17.42 10.63 0.74
CA ARG A 146 16.36 9.75 1.23
C ARG A 146 15.05 10.02 0.51
N TYR A 147 14.34 8.95 0.17
CA TYR A 147 13.03 8.92 -0.42
C TYR A 147 12.02 8.41 0.61
N GLU A 148 10.86 9.06 0.65
CA GLU A 148 9.77 8.74 1.57
C GLU A 148 8.44 8.78 0.83
N VAL A 149 7.52 7.88 1.20
CA VAL A 149 6.12 8.01 0.78
C VAL A 149 5.51 9.16 1.58
N PRO A 150 4.90 10.18 0.95
CA PRO A 150 4.26 11.26 1.69
C PRO A 150 3.26 10.69 2.71
N PRO A 151 3.16 11.24 3.93
CA PRO A 151 2.19 10.77 4.93
C PRO A 151 0.76 10.62 4.39
N ALA A 152 0.32 11.58 3.58
CA ALA A 152 -1.00 11.59 2.95
C ALA A 152 -1.19 10.51 1.86
N ARG A 153 -0.12 9.81 1.44
CA ARG A 153 -0.14 8.76 0.41
C ARG A 153 0.02 7.35 0.96
N VAL A 154 0.38 7.19 2.24
CA VAL A 154 0.58 5.86 2.86
C VAL A 154 -0.71 5.05 2.83
N VAL A 155 -1.81 5.59 3.38
CA VAL A 155 -3.11 4.89 3.39
C VAL A 155 -3.67 4.73 1.95
N PRO A 156 -3.70 5.76 1.09
CA PRO A 156 -4.11 5.59 -0.31
C PRO A 156 -3.35 4.51 -1.08
N LEU A 157 -2.03 4.39 -0.87
CA LEU A 157 -1.23 3.34 -1.51
C LEU A 157 -1.68 1.94 -1.06
N LEU A 158 -1.90 1.73 0.24
CA LEU A 158 -2.36 0.45 0.78
C LEU A 158 -3.80 0.12 0.34
N VAL A 159 -4.66 1.13 0.20
CA VAL A 159 -6.00 0.97 -0.39
C VAL A 159 -5.88 0.53 -1.85
N ALA A 160 -5.06 1.19 -2.67
CA ALA A 160 -4.86 0.82 -4.08
C ALA A 160 -4.32 -0.62 -4.25
N LEU A 161 -3.43 -1.06 -3.35
CA LEU A 161 -2.96 -2.45 -3.33
C LEU A 161 -4.06 -3.43 -2.91
N SER A 162 -4.97 -3.02 -2.02
CA SER A 162 -6.09 -3.85 -1.56
C SER A 162 -7.15 -4.03 -2.64
N THR A 163 -7.47 -2.98 -3.39
CA THR A 163 -8.45 -3.03 -4.50
C THR A 163 -7.98 -3.89 -5.66
N ALA A 164 -6.67 -4.09 -5.83
CA ALA A 164 -6.13 -4.98 -6.85
C ALA A 164 -6.21 -6.47 -6.47
N ARG A 165 -6.57 -6.78 -5.21
CA ARG A 165 -6.70 -8.14 -4.68
C ARG A 165 -8.14 -8.61 -4.48
N SER A 166 -9.07 -7.67 -4.37
CA SER A 166 -10.51 -7.89 -4.12
C SER A 166 -11.25 -8.38 -5.35
#